data_AF-A0A1Z9FQJ2-F1
#
_entry.id   AF-A0A1Z9FQJ2-F1
#
_cell.length_a   1.000
_cell.length_b   1.000
_cell.length_c   1.000
_cell.angle_alpha   90.00
_cell.angle_beta   90.00
_cell.angle_gamma   90.00
#
_symmetry.space_group_name_H-M   'P 1'
#
loop_
_entity.id
_entity.type
_entity.pdbx_description
1 polymer ?
#
loop_
_entity_poly.entity_id
_entity_poly.type
_entity_poly.pdbx_seq_one_letter_code
_entity_poly.pdbx_strand_id
1 'polypeptide(L)'
;MTKMRTFTFYDGDKVETKEAISFKKAVRSYQGSTESKSVKVEWEAKKGGMYEVTQDLPIGRKIRQAALSEKKRAALKAKMSR
;
A
#
# COMPACT_ATOMS: atom_id res chain seq x y z
N MET A 1 1.98 23.43 -12.43
CA MET A 1 2.11 23.18 -10.97
C MET A 1 1.57 21.80 -10.64
N THR A 2 2.32 21.00 -9.90
CA THR A 2 1.86 19.68 -9.46
C THR A 2 0.95 19.86 -8.25
N LYS A 3 -0.37 19.64 -8.42
CA LYS A 3 -1.34 19.80 -7.33
C LYS A 3 -1.20 18.62 -6.36
N MET A 4 -0.85 18.92 -5.10
CA MET A 4 -0.90 17.96 -4.00
C MET A 4 -2.35 17.58 -3.74
N ARG A 5 -2.58 16.32 -3.37
CA ARG A 5 -3.89 15.81 -2.95
C ARG A 5 -3.72 15.11 -1.62
N THR A 6 -4.74 15.24 -0.79
CA THR A 6 -4.82 14.55 0.49
C THR A 6 -5.51 13.21 0.27
N PHE A 7 -4.86 12.14 0.71
CA PHE A 7 -5.37 10.78 0.69
C PHE A 7 -5.58 10.34 2.13
N THR A 8 -6.81 9.96 2.47
CA THR A 8 -7.17 9.41 3.77
C THR A 8 -7.14 7.90 3.68
N PHE A 9 -6.31 7.26 4.48
CA PHE A 9 -6.17 5.83 4.59
C PHE A 9 -6.93 5.34 5.82
N TYR A 10 -7.79 4.35 5.63
CA TYR A 10 -8.53 3.65 6.66
C TYR A 10 -8.02 2.21 6.74
N ASP A 11 -7.47 1.86 7.88
CA ASP A 11 -6.86 0.57 8.16
C ASP A 11 -7.42 0.04 9.49
N GLY A 12 -8.65 -0.49 9.41
CA GLY A 12 -9.44 -0.85 10.58
C GLY A 12 -9.76 0.39 11.42
N ASP A 13 -9.22 0.45 12.64
CA ASP A 13 -9.41 1.57 13.58
C ASP A 13 -8.44 2.73 13.36
N LYS A 14 -7.42 2.57 12.51
CA LYS A 14 -6.45 3.63 12.22
C LYS A 14 -6.84 4.42 10.98
N VAL A 15 -6.98 5.72 11.17
CA VAL A 15 -7.15 6.70 10.09
C VAL A 15 -5.86 7.51 9.97
N GLU A 16 -5.19 7.43 8.82
CA GLU A 16 -4.02 8.25 8.52
C GLU A 16 -4.24 9.08 7.27
N THR A 17 -3.90 10.36 7.31
CA THR A 17 -3.91 11.23 6.14
C THR A 17 -2.48 11.39 5.60
N LYS A 18 -2.33 11.24 4.28
CA LYS A 18 -1.06 11.50 3.59
C LYS A 18 -1.30 12.44 2.42
N GLU A 19 -0.48 13.47 2.35
CA GLU A 19 -0.44 14.36 1.19
C GLU A 19 0.54 13.82 0.14
N ALA A 20 0.05 13.64 -1.09
CA ALA A 20 0.89 13.20 -2.18
C ALA A 20 0.42 13.77 -3.52
N ILE A 21 1.31 13.72 -4.49
CA ILE A 21 1.03 14.11 -5.88
C ILE A 21 0.05 13.14 -6.55
N SER A 22 0.12 11.85 -6.19
CA SER A 22 -0.67 10.79 -6.82
C SER A 22 -0.96 9.64 -5.87
N PHE A 23 -2.06 8.93 -6.13
CA PHE A 23 -2.52 7.78 -5.35
C PHE A 23 -1.41 6.75 -5.13
N LYS A 24 -0.72 6.34 -6.21
CA LYS A 24 0.37 5.36 -6.13
C LYS A 24 1.52 5.79 -5.21
N LYS A 25 1.83 7.10 -5.15
CA LYS A 25 2.86 7.63 -4.24
C LYS A 25 2.35 7.65 -2.80
N ALA A 26 1.09 8.01 -2.59
CA ALA A 26 0.46 7.98 -1.27
C ALA A 26 0.48 6.56 -0.69
N VAL A 27 -0.02 5.56 -1.44
CA VAL A 27 -0.03 4.15 -1.03
C VAL A 27 1.39 3.64 -0.78
N ARG A 28 2.37 4.02 -1.61
CA ARG A 28 3.77 3.63 -1.42
C ARG A 28 4.37 4.22 -0.13
N SER A 29 3.99 5.43 0.24
CA SER A 29 4.41 6.06 1.49
C SER A 29 3.75 5.37 2.69
N TYR A 30 2.45 5.10 2.59
CA TYR A 30 1.65 4.47 3.64
C TYR A 30 2.06 3.03 3.94
N GLN A 31 2.33 2.21 2.93
CA GLN A 31 2.73 0.80 3.14
C GLN A 31 4.08 0.64 3.87
N GLY A 32 4.88 1.71 4.00
CA GLY A 32 6.11 1.68 4.79
C GLY A 32 5.85 1.80 6.30
N SER A 33 4.68 2.33 6.69
CA SER A 33 4.28 2.54 8.08
C SER A 33 3.19 1.58 8.57
N THR A 34 2.58 0.77 7.70
CA THR A 34 1.59 -0.24 8.07
C THR A 34 2.03 -1.67 7.71
N GLU A 35 1.67 -2.64 8.56
CA GLU A 35 1.81 -4.08 8.29
C GLU A 35 0.55 -4.69 7.65
N SER A 36 -0.48 -3.88 7.41
CA SER A 36 -1.77 -4.35 6.92
C SER A 36 -1.71 -4.86 5.48
N LYS A 37 -2.55 -5.85 5.20
CA LYS A 37 -2.64 -6.52 3.89
C LYS A 37 -3.48 -5.74 2.88
N SER A 38 -4.45 -4.96 3.35
CA SER A 38 -5.38 -4.19 2.53
C SER A 38 -5.81 -2.94 3.28
N VAL A 39 -5.92 -1.82 2.57
CA VAL A 39 -6.23 -0.52 3.17
C VAL A 39 -7.28 0.18 2.32
N LYS A 40 -8.28 0.80 2.95
CA LYS A 40 -9.25 1.63 2.24
C LYS A 40 -8.67 3.03 2.08
N VAL A 41 -8.83 3.63 0.91
CA VAL A 41 -8.26 4.94 0.61
C VAL A 41 -9.30 5.83 -0.01
N GLU A 42 -9.47 7.01 0.57
CA GLU A 42 -10.37 8.04 0.10
C GLU A 42 -9.60 9.29 -0.33
N TRP A 43 -9.94 9.87 -1.48
CA TRP A 43 -9.36 11.14 -1.92
C TRP A 43 -10.28 11.91 -2.86
N GLU A 44 -10.11 13.23 -2.88
CA GLU A 44 -10.80 14.11 -3.82
C GLU A 44 -10.09 14.09 -5.19
N ALA A 45 -10.84 13.80 -6.25
CA ALA A 45 -10.28 13.76 -7.60
C ALA A 45 -10.03 15.15 -8.19
N LYS A 46 -9.13 15.19 -9.17
CA LYS A 46 -8.74 16.41 -9.88
C LYS A 46 -9.91 17.12 -10.57
N LYS A 47 -10.94 16.36 -10.99
CA LYS A 47 -12.12 16.86 -11.72
C LYS A 47 -13.36 17.01 -10.82
N GLY A 48 -13.19 16.91 -9.50
CA GLY A 48 -14.30 16.81 -8.54
C GLY A 48 -14.75 15.36 -8.32
N GLY A 49 -15.37 15.13 -7.16
CA GLY A 49 -15.83 13.82 -6.71
C GLY A 49 -14.89 13.14 -5.72
N MET A 50 -15.47 12.48 -4.72
CA MET A 50 -14.77 11.62 -3.76
C MET A 50 -14.57 10.24 -4.39
N TYR A 51 -13.35 9.73 -4.34
CA TYR A 51 -13.02 8.39 -4.79
C TYR A 51 -12.64 7.55 -3.57
N GLU A 52 -13.29 6.41 -3.38
CA GLU A 52 -12.92 5.38 -2.41
C GLU A 52 -12.37 4.16 -3.18
N VAL A 53 -11.24 3.61 -2.75
CA VAL A 53 -10.75 2.34 -3.27
C VAL A 53 -10.17 1.49 -2.15
N THR A 54 -10.43 0.18 -2.18
CA THR A 54 -9.71 -0.78 -1.34
C THR A 54 -8.45 -1.21 -2.08
N GLN A 55 -7.29 -1.00 -1.46
CA GLN A 55 -5.99 -1.24 -2.05
C GLN A 55 -5.24 -2.34 -1.30
N ASP A 56 -4.90 -3.41 -2.01
CA ASP A 56 -4.04 -4.46 -1.47
C ASP A 56 -2.59 -4.02 -1.42
N LEU A 57 -1.93 -4.35 -0.30
CA LEU A 57 -0.51 -4.14 -0.05
C LEU A 57 0.23 -5.49 -0.05
N PRO A 58 1.51 -5.54 -0.46
CA PRO A 58 2.34 -4.42 -0.90
C PRO A 58 2.10 -4.01 -2.37
N ILE A 59 2.25 -2.72 -2.64
CA ILE A 59 2.26 -2.15 -3.99
C ILE A 59 3.71 -2.01 -4.49
N GLY A 60 3.99 -2.54 -5.68
CA GLY A 60 5.29 -2.43 -6.35
C GLY A 60 5.93 -3.77 -6.69
N ARG A 61 6.35 -3.92 -7.95
CA ARG A 61 6.88 -5.18 -8.50
C ARG A 61 8.09 -5.70 -7.72
N LYS A 62 9.06 -4.85 -7.40
CA LYS A 62 10.29 -5.26 -6.69
C LYS A 62 10.00 -5.75 -5.26
N ILE A 63 9.09 -5.07 -4.55
CA ILE A 63 8.70 -5.43 -3.17
C ILE A 63 7.96 -6.79 -3.18
N ARG A 64 7.02 -6.98 -4.11
CA ARG A 64 6.33 -8.26 -4.30
C ARG A 64 7.31 -9.39 -4.61
N GLN A 65 8.27 -9.16 -5.51
CA GLN A 65 9.26 -10.17 -5.88
C GLN A 65 10.19 -10.53 -4.71
N ALA A 66 10.63 -9.56 -3.92
CA ALA A 66 11.43 -9.80 -2.72
C ALA A 66 10.67 -10.68 -1.70
N ALA A 67 9.44 -10.31 -1.37
CA ALA A 67 8.59 -11.09 -0.45
C ALA A 67 8.33 -12.51 -0.97
N LEU A 68 8.12 -12.68 -2.28
CA LEU A 68 7.97 -14.01 -2.90
C LEU A 68 9.26 -14.83 -2.84
N SER A 69 10.42 -14.20 -3.09
CA SER A 69 11.71 -14.89 -3.04
C SER A 69 12.07 -15.37 -1.63
N GLU A 70 11.75 -14.56 -0.61
CA GLU A 70 11.96 -14.91 0.79
C GLU A 70 11.05 -16.05 1.23
N LYS A 71 9.75 -15.98 0.88
CA LYS A 71 8.81 -17.10 1.09
C LYS A 71 9.29 -18.40 0.44
N LYS A 72 9.83 -18.31 -0.78
CA LYS A 72 10.41 -19.48 -1.48
C LYS A 72 11.61 -20.04 -0.73
N ARG A 73 12.53 -19.20 -0.26
CA ARG A 73 13.70 -19.63 0.54
C ARG A 73 13.29 -20.26 1.87
N ALA A 74 12.33 -19.65 2.58
CA ALA A 74 11.80 -20.19 3.82
C ALA A 74 11.14 -21.57 3.62
N ALA A 75 10.35 -21.73 2.56
CA ALA A 75 9.74 -23.01 2.21
C ALA A 75 10.76 -24.07 1.83
N LEU A 76 11.82 -23.72 1.08
CA LEU A 76 12.91 -24.64 0.77
C LEU A 76 13.67 -25.05 2.04
N LYS A 77 13.94 -24.12 2.95
CA LYS A 77 14.59 -24.41 4.24
C LYS A 77 13.75 -25.36 5.09
N ALA A 78 12.44 -25.11 5.20
CA ALA A 78 11.52 -25.97 5.95
C ALA A 78 11.37 -27.37 5.34
N LYS A 79 11.51 -27.50 4.01
CA LYS A 79 11.57 -28.79 3.31
C LYS A 79 12.90 -29.52 3.48
N MET A 80 14.00 -28.79 3.57
CA MET A 80 15.36 -29.34 3.75
C MET A 80 15.67 -29.72 5.20
N SER A 81 14.95 -29.15 6.17
CA SER A 81 15.12 -29.48 7.59
C SER A 81 14.21 -30.61 8.07
N ARG A 82 13.54 -31.32 7.16
CA ARG A 82 12.68 -32.47 7.43
C ARG A 82 13.21 -33.68 6.70
#